data_AF-A0A813M029-F1
#
_entry.id   AF-A0A813M029-F1
#
_cell.length_a   1.000
_cell.length_b   1.000
_cell.length_c   1.000
_cell.angle_alpha   90.00
_cell.angle_beta   90.00
_cell.angle_gamma   90.00
#
_symmetry.space_group_name_H-M   'P 1'
#
loop_
_entity.id
_entity.type
_entity.pdbx_description
1 polymer ?
#
loop_
_entity_poly.entity_id
_entity_poly.type
_entity_poly.pdbx_seq_one_letter_code
_entity_poly.pdbx_strand_id
1 'polypeptide(L)'
;AVFSQEMDQALQALQALYSSPDPATKKEADDWLTKFQQTPAAWQVVDSLLSSGDAPMQFRFFAAQTMRTKVQFDFYELPAESYGSLRDSLLGHIDRFRAAEFQPIHTMLAIALADLAIQMDHAWPNVVQTLFERFGQNPDSFPTLLEVMRMLPEENNNLKLMTDSFKREHCKERLQSATSQVVQFLLNLQCPSIQAKRKVLECFLSWIKFTNLQANDIAQNPFLPECFKYVVEGGDLSETATDIIIEVLRMCSLDLSFFQPVIQVILQHITGLRSKFDALLGRGAQAALDADQDGLLQICRIYVETGECLVPLIMAQSNDAQVVGILQVILRCTDLPSQEISSIPLEFWHRLAHEVCRHPETDAKIDQFQGVYVELLSIMLRRCTLSMNEDPFQADDEVTAYRQRFLGLAEDSLEILTPNTAMEHVLKSLQEGQSHGVAVQEAHFFALTSVGARAE
;
A
#
# COMPACT_ATOMS: atom_id res chain seq x y z
N ALA A 1 14.39 47.09 7.24
CA ALA A 1 15.14 47.43 6.00
C ALA A 1 15.57 46.15 5.28
N VAL A 2 16.42 45.31 5.89
CA VAL A 2 16.90 44.05 5.28
C VAL A 2 15.76 43.10 4.89
N PHE A 3 14.84 42.79 5.82
CA PHE A 3 13.68 41.94 5.52
C PHE A 3 12.83 42.43 4.34
N SER A 4 12.60 43.75 4.25
CA SER A 4 11.84 44.34 3.14
C SER A 4 12.55 44.12 1.80
N GLN A 5 13.88 44.25 1.78
CA GLN A 5 14.67 44.04 0.59
C GLN A 5 14.67 42.57 0.14
N GLU A 6 14.78 41.62 1.08
CA GLU A 6 14.73 40.19 0.80
C GLU A 6 13.36 39.76 0.28
N MET A 7 12.29 40.29 0.86
CA MET A 7 10.92 40.10 0.39
C MET A 7 10.74 40.61 -1.05
N ASP A 8 11.19 41.83 -1.34
CA ASP A 8 11.08 42.42 -2.67
C ASP A 8 11.86 41.61 -3.72
N GLN A 9 13.06 41.13 -3.37
CA GLN A 9 13.87 40.27 -4.25
C GLN A 9 13.20 38.92 -4.51
N ALA A 10 12.64 38.29 -3.47
CA ALA A 10 11.91 37.03 -3.62
C ALA A 10 10.67 37.18 -4.51
N LEU A 11 9.90 38.26 -4.33
CA LEU A 11 8.73 38.56 -5.17
C LEU A 11 9.12 38.78 -6.64
N GLN A 12 10.21 39.50 -6.90
CA GLN A 12 10.72 39.71 -8.26
C GLN A 12 11.14 38.39 -8.92
N ALA A 13 11.88 37.54 -8.20
CA ALA A 13 12.31 36.23 -8.71
C ALA A 13 11.10 35.31 -8.97
N LEU A 14 10.11 35.27 -8.06
CA LEU A 14 8.88 34.51 -8.26
C LEU A 14 8.09 35.02 -9.47
N GLN A 15 7.99 36.35 -9.64
CA GLN A 15 7.33 36.92 -10.80
C GLN A 15 8.04 36.53 -12.11
N ALA A 16 9.38 36.58 -12.13
CA ALA A 16 10.18 36.16 -13.28
C ALA A 16 9.99 34.67 -13.59
N LEU A 17 10.00 33.81 -12.57
CA LEU A 17 9.84 32.36 -12.72
C LEU A 17 8.48 31.99 -13.34
N TYR A 18 7.39 32.61 -12.87
CA TYR A 18 6.04 32.22 -13.30
C TYR A 18 5.50 33.03 -14.50
N SER A 19 5.99 34.25 -14.73
CA SER A 19 5.42 35.17 -15.73
C SER A 19 6.31 35.41 -16.95
N SER A 20 7.62 35.13 -16.87
CA SER A 20 8.53 35.42 -18.00
C SER A 20 8.28 34.47 -19.18
N PRO A 21 8.21 34.98 -20.43
CA PRO A 21 8.16 34.15 -21.63
C PRO A 21 9.54 33.55 -21.98
N ASP A 22 10.63 34.11 -21.46
CA ASP A 22 12.01 33.69 -21.76
C ASP A 22 12.46 32.53 -20.84
N PRO A 23 12.83 31.35 -21.40
CA PRO A 23 13.33 30.22 -20.61
C PRO A 23 14.61 30.51 -19.83
N ALA A 24 15.50 31.38 -20.35
CA ALA A 24 16.75 31.70 -19.66
C ALA A 24 16.49 32.50 -18.37
N THR A 25 15.63 33.52 -18.44
CA THR A 25 15.16 34.29 -17.29
C THR A 25 14.48 33.40 -16.23
N LYS A 26 13.65 32.45 -16.67
CA LYS A 26 13.01 31.49 -15.75
C LYS A 26 14.03 30.64 -15.00
N LYS A 27 15.04 30.13 -15.72
CA LYS A 27 16.11 29.33 -15.13
C LYS A 27 16.94 30.14 -14.12
N GLU A 28 17.29 31.39 -14.46
CA GLU A 28 18.02 32.26 -13.53
C GLU A 28 17.23 32.55 -12.25
N ALA A 29 15.92 32.79 -12.39
CA ALA A 29 15.02 32.97 -11.26
C ALA A 29 14.92 31.71 -10.39
N ASP A 30 14.81 30.52 -11.00
CA ASP A 30 14.78 29.23 -10.30
C ASP A 30 16.08 28.94 -9.56
N ASP A 31 17.23 29.16 -10.21
CA ASP A 31 18.56 29.01 -9.60
C ASP A 31 18.75 29.97 -8.41
N TRP A 32 18.22 31.20 -8.52
CA TRP A 32 18.24 32.16 -7.42
C TRP A 32 17.32 31.74 -6.28
N LEU A 33 16.08 31.33 -6.58
CA LEU A 33 15.11 30.89 -5.57
C LEU A 33 15.60 29.65 -4.82
N THR A 34 16.24 28.71 -5.52
CA THR A 34 16.86 27.52 -4.90
C THR A 34 17.92 27.90 -3.87
N LYS A 35 18.77 28.89 -4.18
CA LYS A 35 19.76 29.41 -3.23
C LYS A 35 19.11 30.17 -2.09
N PHE A 36 18.09 30.97 -2.39
CA PHE A 36 17.33 31.73 -1.40
C PHE A 36 16.68 30.81 -0.36
N GLN A 37 16.09 29.68 -0.78
CA GLN A 37 15.49 28.70 0.11
C GLN A 37 16.46 28.15 1.17
N GLN A 38 17.77 28.17 0.92
CA GLN A 38 18.79 27.71 1.87
C GLN A 38 19.21 28.79 2.87
N THR A 39 18.68 30.01 2.75
CA THR A 39 19.05 31.13 3.64
C THR A 39 18.14 31.19 4.87
N PRO A 40 18.60 31.76 6.01
CA PRO A 40 17.74 32.00 7.16
C PRO A 40 16.60 32.99 6.90
N ALA A 41 16.79 33.92 5.96
CA ALA A 41 15.77 34.90 5.57
C ALA A 41 14.50 34.24 5.00
N ALA A 42 14.65 33.05 4.39
CA ALA A 42 13.54 32.31 3.82
C ALA A 42 12.42 32.06 4.83
N TRP A 43 12.73 31.77 6.10
CA TRP A 43 11.73 31.54 7.15
C TRP A 43 10.72 32.67 7.26
N GLN A 44 11.18 33.90 7.39
CA GLN A 44 10.32 35.07 7.58
C GLN A 44 9.57 35.45 6.29
N VAL A 45 10.24 35.34 5.15
CA VAL A 45 9.65 35.70 3.84
C VAL A 45 8.51 34.75 3.50
N VAL A 46 8.71 33.44 3.62
CA VAL A 46 7.67 32.47 3.25
C VAL A 46 6.51 32.48 4.23
N ASP A 47 6.75 32.72 5.52
CA ASP A 47 5.69 32.95 6.51
C ASP A 47 4.82 34.17 6.17
N SER A 48 5.47 35.26 5.74
CA SER A 48 4.77 36.48 5.32
C SER A 48 4.00 36.29 4.00
N LEU A 49 4.53 35.52 3.05
CA LEU A 49 3.83 35.16 1.81
C LEU A 49 2.58 34.31 2.08
N LEU A 50 2.66 33.35 3.02
CA LEU A 50 1.52 32.53 3.44
C LEU A 50 0.46 33.36 4.19
N SER A 51 0.90 34.36 4.96
CA SER A 51 0.01 35.32 5.63
C SER A 51 -0.73 36.27 4.67
N SER A 52 -0.19 36.50 3.47
CA SER A 52 -0.69 37.52 2.54
C SER A 52 -2.01 37.12 1.85
N GLY A 53 -2.99 38.03 1.91
CA GLY A 53 -4.31 37.93 1.26
C GLY A 53 -4.28 37.93 -0.27
N ASP A 54 -3.30 38.62 -0.84
CA ASP A 54 -3.29 38.96 -2.26
C ASP A 54 -2.21 38.22 -3.06
N ALA A 55 -1.41 37.37 -2.40
CA ALA A 55 -0.37 36.60 -3.06
C ALA A 55 -0.97 35.58 -4.06
N PRO A 56 -0.43 35.50 -5.30
CA PRO A 56 -0.83 34.47 -6.28
C PRO A 56 -0.68 33.04 -5.73
N MET A 57 -1.52 32.11 -6.22
CA MET A 57 -1.50 30.71 -5.79
C MET A 57 -0.12 30.06 -5.94
N GLN A 58 0.56 30.28 -7.07
CA GLN A 58 1.93 29.79 -7.29
C GLN A 58 2.93 30.29 -6.25
N PHE A 59 2.79 31.53 -5.75
CA PHE A 59 3.73 32.08 -4.76
C PHE A 59 3.47 31.46 -3.38
N ARG A 60 2.19 31.21 -3.05
CA ARG A 60 1.81 30.50 -1.82
C ARG A 60 2.26 29.05 -1.83
N PHE A 61 2.17 28.37 -2.98
CA PHE A 61 2.69 27.02 -3.14
C PHE A 61 4.20 26.98 -2.95
N PHE A 62 4.95 27.88 -3.59
CA PHE A 62 6.38 28.03 -3.35
C PHE A 62 6.70 28.25 -1.87
N ALA A 63 5.95 29.13 -1.20
CA ALA A 63 6.14 29.42 0.22
C ALA A 63 5.88 28.21 1.12
N ALA A 64 4.79 27.46 0.89
CA ALA A 64 4.48 26.25 1.66
C ALA A 64 5.49 25.13 1.42
N GLN A 65 5.91 24.93 0.17
CA GLN A 65 6.95 23.95 -0.17
C GLN A 65 8.29 24.33 0.48
N THR A 66 8.68 25.60 0.41
CA THR A 66 9.89 26.09 1.06
C THR A 66 9.82 25.91 2.56
N MET A 67 8.69 26.25 3.20
CA MET A 67 8.48 26.09 4.64
C MET A 67 8.69 24.63 5.06
N ARG A 68 8.11 23.67 4.33
CA ARG A 68 8.35 22.23 4.54
C ARG A 68 9.85 21.90 4.45
N THR A 69 10.51 22.31 3.37
CA THR A 69 11.96 22.04 3.18
C THR A 69 12.80 22.64 4.30
N LYS A 70 12.50 23.85 4.76
CA LYS A 70 13.19 24.50 5.88
C LYS A 70 13.02 23.70 7.19
N VAL A 71 11.81 23.24 7.51
CA VAL A 71 11.58 22.37 8.68
C VAL A 71 12.31 21.04 8.54
N GLN A 72 12.36 20.49 7.32
CA GLN A 72 12.97 19.20 7.06
C GLN A 72 14.50 19.19 7.18
N PHE A 73 15.17 20.25 6.72
CA PHE A 73 16.64 20.30 6.58
C PHE A 73 17.32 21.36 7.45
N ASP A 74 16.67 22.50 7.68
CA ASP A 74 17.30 23.70 8.23
C ASP A 74 16.72 24.10 9.60
N PHE A 75 16.03 23.19 10.29
CA PHE A 75 15.41 23.49 11.60
C PHE A 75 16.44 23.95 12.65
N TYR A 76 17.70 23.50 12.53
CA TYR A 76 18.81 23.92 13.39
C TYR A 76 19.12 25.42 13.35
N GLU A 77 18.66 26.15 12.32
CA GLU A 77 18.83 27.60 12.23
C GLU A 77 17.97 28.36 13.25
N LEU A 78 16.91 27.73 13.76
CA LEU A 78 15.94 28.38 14.62
C LEU A 78 16.33 28.27 16.10
N PRO A 79 16.26 29.39 16.86
CA PRO A 79 16.45 29.34 18.30
C PRO A 79 15.20 28.72 18.98
N ALA A 80 15.41 28.03 20.10
CA ALA A 80 14.35 27.27 20.78
C ALA A 80 13.15 28.14 21.21
N GLU A 81 13.39 29.41 21.51
CA GLU A 81 12.36 30.40 21.87
C GLU A 81 11.39 30.68 20.72
N SER A 82 11.81 30.45 19.47
CA SER A 82 10.98 30.68 18.28
C SER A 82 10.08 29.50 17.91
N TYR A 83 10.33 28.30 18.46
CA TYR A 83 9.63 27.08 18.06
C TYR A 83 8.11 27.16 18.27
N GLY A 84 7.68 27.71 19.41
CA GLY A 84 6.25 27.90 19.69
C GLY A 84 5.58 28.85 18.71
N SER A 85 6.27 29.93 18.33
CA SER A 85 5.74 30.91 17.36
C SER A 85 5.63 30.30 15.96
N LEU A 86 6.63 29.51 15.52
CA LEU A 86 6.57 28.80 14.25
C LEU A 86 5.42 27.79 14.21
N ARG A 87 5.24 27.00 15.27
CA ARG A 87 4.13 26.06 15.41
C ARG A 87 2.79 26.77 15.26
N ASP A 88 2.60 27.86 16.00
CA ASP A 88 1.33 28.58 16.00
C ASP A 88 1.07 29.24 14.64
N SER A 89 2.12 29.69 13.94
CA SER A 89 2.02 30.21 12.57
C SER A 89 1.61 29.13 11.57
N LEU A 90 2.26 27.96 11.58
CA LEU A 90 1.89 26.83 10.72
C LEU A 90 0.46 26.35 10.96
N LEU A 91 0.03 26.28 12.23
CA LEU A 91 -1.35 25.97 12.59
C LEU A 91 -2.33 27.02 12.04
N GLY A 92 -1.94 28.30 12.01
CA GLY A 92 -2.71 29.37 11.38
C GLY A 92 -2.77 29.25 9.85
N HIS A 93 -1.65 28.92 9.21
CA HIS A 93 -1.58 28.78 7.75
C HIS A 93 -2.43 27.62 7.25
N ILE A 94 -2.31 26.44 7.86
CA ILE A 94 -3.08 25.26 7.43
C ILE A 94 -4.59 25.47 7.62
N ASP A 95 -4.97 26.22 8.66
CA ASP A 95 -6.33 26.65 8.94
C ASP A 95 -6.89 27.60 7.86
N ARG A 96 -6.02 28.48 7.33
CA ARG A 96 -6.37 29.41 6.25
C ARG A 96 -6.56 28.71 4.90
N PHE A 97 -5.78 27.67 4.61
CA PHE A 97 -5.76 27.00 3.30
C PHE A 97 -6.63 25.73 3.24
N ARG A 98 -7.73 25.68 4.01
CA ARG A 98 -8.65 24.51 4.07
C ARG A 98 -9.43 24.23 2.77
N ALA A 99 -9.66 25.25 1.96
CA ALA A 99 -10.51 25.14 0.78
C ALA A 99 -9.85 24.24 -0.29
N ALA A 100 -10.67 23.49 -1.04
CA ALA A 100 -10.20 22.45 -1.95
C ALA A 100 -9.24 22.97 -3.04
N GLU A 101 -9.40 24.23 -3.48
CA GLU A 101 -8.51 24.89 -4.42
C GLU A 101 -7.07 25.05 -3.91
N PHE A 102 -6.88 25.02 -2.58
CA PHE A 102 -5.57 25.13 -1.94
C PHE A 102 -4.99 23.78 -1.50
N GLN A 103 -5.59 22.65 -1.91
CA GLN A 103 -5.16 21.32 -1.47
C GLN A 103 -3.64 21.09 -1.60
N PRO A 104 -2.94 21.46 -2.70
CA PRO A 104 -1.49 21.26 -2.78
C PRO A 104 -0.70 22.05 -1.72
N ILE A 105 -1.15 23.26 -1.38
CA ILE A 105 -0.55 24.10 -0.33
C ILE A 105 -0.82 23.48 1.04
N HIS A 106 -2.08 23.08 1.27
CA HIS A 106 -2.52 22.45 2.52
C HIS A 106 -1.73 21.19 2.84
N THR A 107 -1.53 20.30 1.86
CA THR A 107 -0.73 19.08 2.02
C THR A 107 0.73 19.39 2.38
N MET A 108 1.36 20.40 1.76
CA MET A 108 2.74 20.79 2.13
C MET A 108 2.82 21.30 3.57
N LEU A 109 1.81 22.05 4.03
CA LEU A 109 1.74 22.53 5.41
C LEU A 109 1.45 21.42 6.41
N ALA A 110 0.61 20.42 6.06
CA ALA A 110 0.36 19.25 6.88
C ALA A 110 1.64 18.44 7.11
N ILE A 111 2.43 18.25 6.04
CA ILE A 111 3.75 17.60 6.13
C ILE A 111 4.71 18.42 6.99
N ALA A 112 4.82 19.72 6.73
CA ALA A 112 5.68 20.61 7.51
C ALA A 112 5.34 20.58 9.01
N LEU A 113 4.05 20.50 9.35
CA LEU A 113 3.59 20.41 10.73
C LEU A 113 3.93 19.06 11.37
N ALA A 114 3.86 17.96 10.62
CA ALA A 114 4.28 16.64 11.07
C ALA A 114 5.81 16.56 11.29
N ASP A 115 6.61 17.09 10.36
CA ASP A 115 8.06 17.22 10.50
C ASP A 115 8.42 18.09 11.73
N LEU A 116 7.69 19.20 11.92
CA LEU A 116 7.91 20.09 13.07
C LEU A 116 7.61 19.38 14.40
N ALA A 117 6.57 18.55 14.46
CA ALA A 117 6.22 17.77 15.64
C ALA A 117 7.37 16.83 16.08
N ILE A 118 8.09 16.27 15.12
CA ILE A 118 9.28 15.44 15.39
C ILE A 118 10.46 16.32 15.82
N GLN A 119 10.74 17.40 15.08
CA GLN A 119 11.88 18.28 15.32
C GLN A 119 11.85 19.00 16.68
N MET A 120 10.67 19.41 17.13
CA MET A 120 10.47 20.10 18.42
C MET A 120 10.64 19.18 19.63
N ASP A 121 10.49 17.86 19.45
CA ASP A 121 10.57 16.85 20.50
C ASP A 121 9.87 17.26 21.82
N HIS A 122 10.64 17.46 22.91
CA HIS A 122 10.11 17.86 24.21
C HIS A 122 9.49 19.27 24.25
N ALA A 123 9.78 20.13 23.27
CA ALA A 123 9.16 21.45 23.17
C ALA A 123 7.70 21.38 22.70
N TRP A 124 7.24 20.24 22.18
CA TRP A 124 5.83 20.01 21.83
C TRP A 124 5.36 18.60 22.25
N PRO A 125 5.20 18.34 23.56
CA PRO A 125 4.90 17.00 24.05
C PRO A 125 3.46 16.55 23.74
N ASN A 126 2.52 17.50 23.57
CA ASN A 126 1.09 17.23 23.45
C ASN A 126 0.56 17.44 22.02
N VAL A 127 1.29 16.97 21.00
CA VAL A 127 0.98 17.20 19.57
C VAL A 127 -0.47 16.82 19.24
N VAL A 128 -0.85 15.58 19.53
CA VAL A 128 -2.19 15.04 19.20
C VAL A 128 -3.30 15.81 19.92
N GLN A 129 -3.13 16.09 21.20
CA GLN A 129 -4.08 16.89 21.97
C GLN A 129 -4.22 18.31 21.40
N THR A 130 -3.11 18.96 21.06
CA THR A 130 -3.11 20.32 20.47
C THR A 130 -3.92 20.34 19.17
N LEU A 131 -3.76 19.31 18.32
CA LEU A 131 -4.50 19.18 17.08
C LEU A 131 -5.99 18.93 17.31
N PHE A 132 -6.36 18.11 18.30
CA PHE A 132 -7.77 17.92 18.68
C PHE A 132 -8.41 19.19 19.23
N GLU A 133 -7.71 19.95 20.06
CA GLU A 133 -8.19 21.24 20.57
C GLU A 133 -8.37 22.26 19.44
N ARG A 134 -7.45 22.27 18.46
CA ARG A 134 -7.50 23.22 17.34
C ARG A 134 -8.52 22.85 16.26
N PHE A 135 -8.63 21.58 15.90
CA PHE A 135 -9.35 21.12 14.71
C PHE A 135 -10.45 20.07 15.00
N GLY A 136 -10.52 19.53 16.22
CA GLY A 136 -11.44 18.46 16.60
C GLY A 136 -12.81 18.94 17.10
N GLN A 137 -13.04 20.25 17.24
CA GLN A 137 -14.30 20.80 17.77
C GLN A 137 -15.28 21.26 16.67
N ASN A 138 -14.80 21.45 15.43
CA ASN A 138 -15.64 21.89 14.30
C ASN A 138 -15.57 20.86 13.16
N PRO A 139 -16.72 20.35 12.66
CA PRO A 139 -16.76 19.50 11.48
C PRO A 139 -16.03 20.05 10.26
N ASP A 140 -16.02 21.38 10.07
CA ASP A 140 -15.32 22.02 8.94
C ASP A 140 -13.79 21.91 9.03
N SER A 141 -13.24 21.59 10.20
CA SER A 141 -11.79 21.34 10.39
C SER A 141 -11.40 19.88 10.35
N PHE A 142 -12.35 18.94 10.33
CA PHE A 142 -12.03 17.52 10.32
C PHE A 142 -11.17 17.10 9.13
N PRO A 143 -11.37 17.59 7.89
CA PRO A 143 -10.47 17.27 6.79
C PRO A 143 -9.01 17.66 7.08
N THR A 144 -8.79 18.82 7.70
CA THR A 144 -7.45 19.27 8.12
C THR A 144 -6.89 18.38 9.22
N LEU A 145 -7.70 18.07 10.23
CA LEU A 145 -7.29 17.20 11.33
C LEU A 145 -6.86 15.83 10.81
N LEU A 146 -7.67 15.20 9.95
CA LEU A 146 -7.37 13.90 9.36
C LEU A 146 -6.09 13.93 8.52
N GLU A 147 -5.88 14.99 7.74
CA GLU A 147 -4.69 15.13 6.91
C GLU A 147 -3.42 15.25 7.75
N VAL A 148 -3.41 16.10 8.78
CA VAL A 148 -2.27 16.21 9.70
C VAL A 148 -2.06 14.91 10.49
N MET A 149 -3.14 14.32 11.01
CA MET A 149 -3.06 13.05 11.75
C MET A 149 -2.51 11.93 10.89
N ARG A 150 -2.85 11.88 9.60
CA ARG A 150 -2.28 10.93 8.65
C ARG A 150 -0.79 11.17 8.42
N MET A 151 -0.37 12.43 8.29
CA MET A 151 1.04 12.77 8.03
C MET A 151 1.97 12.48 9.21
N LEU A 152 1.47 12.54 10.46
CA LEU A 152 2.29 12.33 11.65
C LEU A 152 3.03 10.97 11.66
N PRO A 153 2.34 9.82 11.51
CA PRO A 153 3.02 8.54 11.35
C PRO A 153 3.89 8.43 10.09
N GLU A 154 3.42 8.95 8.95
CA GLU A 154 4.10 8.84 7.66
C GLU A 154 5.47 9.54 7.69
N GLU A 155 5.53 10.78 8.21
CA GLU A 155 6.78 11.53 8.31
C GLU A 155 7.70 11.01 9.41
N ASN A 156 7.16 10.41 10.48
CA ASN A 156 8.01 9.76 11.47
C ASN A 156 8.75 8.53 10.90
N ASN A 157 8.20 7.89 9.86
CA ASN A 157 8.88 6.85 9.08
C ASN A 157 9.70 7.40 7.90
N ASN A 158 9.63 8.69 7.59
CA ASN A 158 10.37 9.29 6.47
C ASN A 158 11.83 9.54 6.85
N LEU A 159 12.75 8.76 6.28
CA LEU A 159 14.19 8.88 6.53
C LEU A 159 14.83 10.12 5.88
N LYS A 160 14.10 10.87 5.04
CA LYS A 160 14.59 12.13 4.45
C LYS A 160 14.61 13.29 5.45
N LEU A 161 13.81 13.21 6.53
CA LEU A 161 13.82 14.20 7.60
C LEU A 161 15.17 14.16 8.35
N MET A 162 15.91 15.28 8.31
CA MET A 162 17.19 15.43 8.99
C MET A 162 16.97 15.74 10.47
N THR A 163 16.73 14.69 11.25
CA THR A 163 16.58 14.71 12.70
C THR A 163 17.44 13.62 13.32
N ASP A 164 17.84 13.78 14.57
CA ASP A 164 18.49 12.71 15.31
C ASP A 164 17.48 11.58 15.64
N SER A 165 18.02 10.38 15.88
CA SER A 165 17.23 9.18 16.14
C SER A 165 16.45 9.23 17.46
N PHE A 166 16.93 9.98 18.46
CA PHE A 166 16.26 10.06 19.76
C PHE A 166 14.96 10.84 19.65
N LYS A 167 14.97 12.01 19.00
CA LYS A 167 13.73 12.78 18.76
C LYS A 167 12.67 11.98 18.00
N ARG A 168 13.10 11.21 16.99
CA ARG A 168 12.21 10.35 16.20
C ARG A 168 11.60 9.24 17.04
N GLU A 169 12.39 8.58 17.88
CA GLU A 169 11.89 7.53 18.77
C GLU A 169 10.96 8.09 19.84
N HIS A 170 11.31 9.22 20.47
CA HIS A 170 10.44 9.89 21.44
C HIS A 170 9.11 10.32 20.81
N CYS A 171 9.13 10.85 19.58
CA CYS A 171 7.91 11.20 18.86
C CYS A 171 7.07 9.96 18.57
N LYS A 172 7.71 8.86 18.13
CA LYS A 172 7.06 7.57 17.92
C LYS A 172 6.38 7.05 19.18
N GLU A 173 7.07 7.01 20.32
CA GLU A 173 6.50 6.58 21.60
C GLU A 173 5.28 7.42 21.98
N ARG A 174 5.37 8.75 21.84
CA ARG A 174 4.25 9.68 22.11
C ARG A 174 3.05 9.40 21.19
N LEU A 175 3.28 9.28 19.88
CA LEU A 175 2.23 8.99 18.92
C LEU A 175 1.59 7.62 19.19
N GLN A 176 2.40 6.59 19.46
CA GLN A 176 1.92 5.27 19.82
C GLN A 176 1.04 5.29 21.08
N SER A 177 1.39 6.10 22.09
CA SER A 177 0.55 6.29 23.28
C SER A 177 -0.81 6.95 22.99
N ALA A 178 -0.89 7.77 21.94
CA ALA A 178 -2.11 8.49 21.54
C ALA A 178 -3.01 7.67 20.58
N THR A 179 -2.54 6.51 20.10
CA THR A 179 -3.23 5.68 19.10
C THR A 179 -4.69 5.40 19.45
N SER A 180 -4.96 4.98 20.69
CA SER A 180 -6.32 4.64 21.13
C SER A 180 -7.26 5.85 21.00
N GLN A 181 -6.79 7.04 21.38
CA GLN A 181 -7.57 8.28 21.25
C GLN A 181 -7.87 8.60 19.78
N VAL A 182 -6.88 8.46 18.89
CA VAL A 182 -7.06 8.73 17.46
C VAL A 182 -8.01 7.73 16.82
N VAL A 183 -7.84 6.43 17.07
CA VAL A 183 -8.75 5.39 16.55
C VAL A 183 -10.18 5.62 17.04
N GLN A 184 -10.38 5.95 18.31
CA GLN A 184 -11.71 6.27 18.84
C GLN A 184 -12.32 7.51 18.18
N PHE A 185 -11.53 8.53 17.89
CA PHE A 185 -12.01 9.68 17.12
C PHE A 185 -12.45 9.28 15.71
N LEU A 186 -11.62 8.51 14.99
CA LEU A 186 -11.93 8.05 13.63
C LEU A 186 -13.24 7.23 13.60
N LEU A 187 -13.45 6.37 14.59
CA LEU A 187 -14.66 5.55 14.72
C LEU A 187 -15.93 6.37 14.92
N ASN A 188 -15.84 7.45 15.70
CA ASN A 188 -16.99 8.30 16.02
C ASN A 188 -17.24 9.39 14.98
N LEU A 189 -16.38 9.52 13.97
CA LEU A 189 -16.48 10.57 12.97
C LEU A 189 -17.64 10.30 12.00
N GLN A 190 -18.61 11.21 11.98
CA GLN A 190 -19.67 11.18 10.96
C GLN A 190 -19.10 11.64 9.63
N CYS A 191 -19.21 10.79 8.61
CA CYS A 191 -18.70 11.06 7.27
C CYS A 191 -19.85 11.53 6.35
N PRO A 192 -19.89 12.80 5.91
CA PRO A 192 -20.95 13.30 5.04
C PRO A 192 -20.82 12.85 3.57
N SER A 193 -19.67 12.29 3.19
CA SER A 193 -19.37 11.85 1.83
C SER A 193 -18.43 10.65 1.79
N ILE A 194 -18.36 10.00 0.63
CA ILE A 194 -17.41 8.90 0.36
C ILE A 194 -15.96 9.41 0.50
N GLN A 195 -15.67 10.62 0.03
CA GLN A 195 -14.33 11.22 0.14
C GLN A 195 -13.93 11.44 1.60
N ALA A 196 -14.88 11.86 2.45
CA ALA A 196 -14.63 11.99 3.88
C ALA A 196 -14.33 10.62 4.52
N LYS A 197 -15.11 9.59 4.16
CA LYS A 197 -14.87 8.22 4.62
C LYS A 197 -13.51 7.69 4.14
N ARG A 198 -13.12 7.98 2.90
CA ARG A 198 -11.79 7.64 2.37
C ARG A 198 -10.68 8.26 3.21
N LYS A 199 -10.76 9.56 3.52
CA LYS A 199 -9.78 10.23 4.41
C LYS A 199 -9.70 9.59 5.81
N VAL A 200 -10.82 9.14 6.36
CA VAL A 200 -10.84 8.41 7.64
C VAL A 200 -10.11 7.07 7.53
N LEU A 201 -10.38 6.28 6.47
CA LEU A 201 -9.73 4.99 6.24
C LEU A 201 -8.23 5.15 5.96
N GLU A 202 -7.81 6.15 5.17
CA GLU A 202 -6.41 6.44 4.92
C GLU A 202 -5.68 6.87 6.20
N CYS A 203 -6.31 7.69 7.04
CA CYS A 203 -5.77 8.04 8.35
C CYS A 203 -5.66 6.78 9.22
N PHE A 204 -6.68 5.94 9.28
CA PHE A 204 -6.63 4.68 10.03
C PHE A 204 -5.49 3.78 9.54
N LEU A 205 -5.34 3.61 8.23
CA LEU A 205 -4.27 2.82 7.60
C LEU A 205 -2.87 3.31 8.00
N SER A 206 -2.64 4.63 7.97
CA SER A 206 -1.38 5.24 8.38
C SER A 206 -1.05 4.93 9.86
N TRP A 207 -2.04 4.96 10.73
CA TRP A 207 -1.86 4.70 12.16
C TRP A 207 -1.65 3.22 12.49
N ILE A 208 -2.37 2.30 11.83
CA ILE A 208 -2.15 0.87 12.08
C ILE A 208 -0.74 0.46 11.61
N LYS A 209 -0.26 0.94 10.44
CA LYS A 209 1.12 0.70 9.96
C LYS A 209 2.21 1.14 10.95
N PHE A 210 1.88 2.07 11.84
CA PHE A 210 2.83 2.72 12.73
C PHE A 210 2.81 2.19 14.17
N THR A 211 1.74 1.50 14.54
CA THR A 211 1.43 1.20 15.94
C THR A 211 1.19 -0.29 16.13
N ASN A 212 1.51 -0.79 17.31
CA ASN A 212 1.17 -2.16 17.70
C ASN A 212 -0.15 -2.14 18.45
N LEU A 213 -1.25 -2.39 17.73
CA LEU A 213 -2.56 -2.52 18.32
C LEU A 213 -2.73 -3.88 19.03
N GLN A 214 -3.48 -3.88 20.13
CA GLN A 214 -3.83 -5.13 20.79
C GLN A 214 -4.81 -5.93 19.91
N ALA A 215 -4.64 -7.25 19.85
CA ALA A 215 -5.48 -8.11 19.03
C ALA A 215 -6.99 -7.94 19.30
N ASN A 216 -7.38 -7.81 20.57
CA ASN A 216 -8.78 -7.61 20.94
C ASN A 216 -9.33 -6.26 20.45
N ASP A 217 -8.51 -5.20 20.47
CA ASP A 217 -8.92 -3.88 20.00
C ASP A 217 -9.17 -3.89 18.49
N ILE A 218 -8.34 -4.61 17.73
CA ILE A 218 -8.54 -4.80 16.28
C ILE A 218 -9.79 -5.65 16.01
N ALA A 219 -9.94 -6.78 16.70
CA ALA A 219 -11.05 -7.72 16.49
C ALA A 219 -12.41 -7.08 16.80
N GLN A 220 -12.47 -6.17 17.77
CA GLN A 220 -13.69 -5.42 18.13
C GLN A 220 -13.86 -4.14 17.33
N ASN A 221 -12.87 -3.75 16.51
CA ASN A 221 -12.93 -2.55 15.71
C ASN A 221 -13.91 -2.74 14.53
N PRO A 222 -14.97 -1.93 14.41
CA PRO A 222 -15.98 -2.09 13.37
C PRO A 222 -15.43 -1.78 11.95
N PHE A 223 -14.30 -1.07 11.82
CA PHE A 223 -13.69 -0.83 10.51
C PHE A 223 -13.26 -2.11 9.82
N LEU A 224 -12.84 -3.16 10.55
CA LEU A 224 -12.38 -4.39 9.91
C LEU A 224 -13.54 -5.08 9.14
N PRO A 225 -14.69 -5.40 9.77
CA PRO A 225 -15.89 -5.86 9.04
C PRO A 225 -16.35 -4.91 7.93
N GLU A 226 -16.29 -3.59 8.17
CA GLU A 226 -16.71 -2.58 7.20
C GLU A 226 -15.81 -2.56 5.96
N CYS A 227 -14.50 -2.77 6.12
CA CYS A 227 -13.56 -2.90 5.01
C CYS A 227 -13.91 -4.09 4.12
N PHE A 228 -14.20 -5.26 4.69
CA PHE A 228 -14.64 -6.41 3.90
C PHE A 228 -15.91 -6.11 3.11
N LYS A 229 -16.87 -5.40 3.72
CA LYS A 229 -18.08 -4.95 3.03
C LYS A 229 -17.75 -4.04 1.84
N TYR A 230 -16.86 -3.07 2.00
CA TYR A 230 -16.44 -2.19 0.90
C TYR A 230 -15.77 -2.93 -0.25
N VAL A 231 -14.99 -3.97 0.02
CA VAL A 231 -14.39 -4.80 -1.04
C VAL A 231 -15.45 -5.64 -1.76
N VAL A 232 -16.45 -6.16 -1.04
CA VAL A 232 -17.58 -6.88 -1.65
C VAL A 232 -18.42 -5.94 -2.53
N GLU A 233 -18.77 -4.75 -2.04
CA GLU A 233 -19.57 -3.78 -2.79
C GLU A 233 -18.79 -3.16 -3.96
N GLY A 234 -17.46 -3.05 -3.83
CA GLY A 234 -16.59 -2.38 -4.80
C GLY A 234 -16.67 -0.85 -4.71
N GLY A 235 -16.07 -0.19 -5.70
CA GLY A 235 -16.10 1.27 -5.84
C GLY A 235 -15.00 2.00 -5.07
N ASP A 236 -15.23 3.27 -4.81
CA ASP A 236 -14.22 4.25 -4.38
C ASP A 236 -13.48 3.96 -3.07
N LEU A 237 -14.01 3.09 -2.21
CA LEU A 237 -13.39 2.75 -0.91
C LEU A 237 -12.69 1.40 -0.91
N SER A 238 -12.88 0.58 -1.95
CA SER A 238 -12.44 -0.81 -1.93
C SER A 238 -10.92 -0.93 -1.86
N GLU A 239 -10.18 -0.08 -2.55
CA GLU A 239 -8.71 -0.13 -2.55
C GLU A 239 -8.12 0.18 -1.17
N THR A 240 -8.55 1.26 -0.53
CA THR A 240 -8.09 1.59 0.83
C THR A 240 -8.53 0.53 1.84
N ALA A 241 -9.72 -0.04 1.68
CA ALA A 241 -10.19 -1.14 2.51
C ALA A 241 -9.34 -2.41 2.34
N THR A 242 -8.97 -2.75 1.10
CA THR A 242 -8.04 -3.85 0.79
C THR A 242 -6.69 -3.64 1.47
N ASP A 243 -6.11 -2.44 1.40
CA ASP A 243 -4.85 -2.13 2.05
C ASP A 243 -4.92 -2.26 3.57
N ILE A 244 -6.03 -1.87 4.19
CA ILE A 244 -6.26 -2.06 5.64
C ILE A 244 -6.31 -3.54 6.00
N ILE A 245 -7.06 -4.34 5.24
CA ILE A 245 -7.18 -5.79 5.50
C ILE A 245 -5.81 -6.47 5.37
N ILE A 246 -5.05 -6.14 4.33
CA ILE A 246 -3.70 -6.66 4.11
C ILE A 246 -2.77 -6.27 5.25
N GLU A 247 -2.81 -5.02 5.72
CA GLU A 247 -1.99 -4.59 6.83
C GLU A 247 -2.32 -5.34 8.14
N VAL A 248 -3.61 -5.55 8.41
CA VAL A 248 -4.04 -6.34 9.57
C VAL A 248 -3.57 -7.80 9.46
N LEU A 249 -3.62 -8.40 8.27
CA LEU A 249 -3.10 -9.76 8.02
C LEU A 249 -1.59 -9.85 8.27
N ARG A 250 -0.82 -8.83 7.85
CA ARG A 250 0.62 -8.74 8.11
C ARG A 250 0.91 -8.66 9.60
N MET A 251 0.14 -7.89 10.36
CA MET A 251 0.23 -7.89 11.83
C MET A 251 -0.02 -9.27 12.41
N CYS A 252 -1.07 -9.96 11.93
CA CYS A 252 -1.40 -11.31 12.39
C CYS A 252 -0.26 -12.31 12.12
N SER A 253 0.45 -12.16 10.99
CA SER A 253 1.54 -13.05 10.59
C SER A 253 2.75 -13.00 11.55
N LEU A 254 2.89 -11.92 12.34
CA LEU A 254 3.97 -11.78 13.33
C LEU A 254 3.77 -12.70 14.54
N ASP A 255 2.53 -12.89 14.99
CA ASP A 255 2.16 -13.79 16.10
C ASP A 255 0.70 -14.23 15.97
N LEU A 256 0.48 -15.37 15.31
CA LEU A 256 -0.85 -15.94 15.09
C LEU A 256 -1.59 -16.27 16.40
N SER A 257 -0.85 -16.62 17.46
CA SER A 257 -1.45 -16.99 18.74
C SER A 257 -2.02 -15.77 19.44
N PHE A 258 -1.29 -14.65 19.40
CA PHE A 258 -1.72 -13.37 19.95
C PHE A 258 -2.90 -12.79 19.16
N PHE A 259 -2.85 -12.86 17.83
CA PHE A 259 -3.87 -12.30 16.94
C PHE A 259 -5.05 -13.25 16.62
N GLN A 260 -5.19 -14.35 17.35
CA GLN A 260 -6.23 -15.36 17.12
C GLN A 260 -7.67 -14.78 17.04
N PRO A 261 -8.09 -13.81 17.88
CA PRO A 261 -9.41 -13.18 17.77
C PRO A 261 -9.62 -12.44 16.44
N VAL A 262 -8.57 -11.79 15.92
CA VAL A 262 -8.61 -11.07 14.64
C VAL A 262 -8.74 -12.03 13.48
N ILE A 263 -7.99 -13.14 13.53
CA ILE A 263 -8.06 -14.22 12.53
C ILE A 263 -9.48 -14.77 12.44
N GLN A 264 -10.17 -14.98 13.57
CA GLN A 264 -11.56 -15.43 13.55
C GLN A 264 -12.50 -14.46 12.82
N VAL A 265 -12.34 -13.15 13.03
CA VAL A 265 -13.13 -12.13 12.33
C VAL A 265 -12.85 -12.16 10.82
N ILE A 266 -11.57 -12.20 10.43
CA ILE A 266 -11.16 -12.28 9.02
C ILE A 266 -11.76 -13.53 8.34
N LEU A 267 -11.63 -14.68 8.98
CA LEU A 267 -12.14 -15.96 8.50
C LEU A 267 -13.67 -15.96 8.32
N GLN A 268 -14.41 -15.23 9.16
CA GLN A 268 -15.86 -15.07 8.98
C GLN A 268 -16.18 -14.24 7.72
N HIS A 269 -15.45 -13.14 7.50
CA HIS A 269 -15.75 -12.20 6.41
C HIS A 269 -15.21 -12.61 5.04
N ILE A 270 -14.16 -13.44 4.99
CA ILE A 270 -13.58 -13.91 3.72
C ILE A 270 -14.60 -14.70 2.88
N THR A 271 -15.62 -15.30 3.52
CA THR A 271 -16.72 -16.00 2.84
C THR A 271 -17.55 -15.09 1.92
N GLY A 272 -17.70 -13.81 2.28
CA GLY A 272 -18.36 -12.80 1.44
C GLY A 272 -17.55 -12.51 0.18
N LEU A 273 -16.22 -12.40 0.31
CA LEU A 273 -15.30 -12.23 -0.82
C LEU A 273 -15.33 -13.44 -1.74
N ARG A 274 -15.34 -14.66 -1.19
CA ARG A 274 -15.52 -15.90 -1.97
C ARG A 274 -16.78 -15.85 -2.81
N SER A 275 -17.90 -15.43 -2.22
CA SER A 275 -19.19 -15.36 -2.89
C SER A 275 -19.18 -14.38 -4.06
N LYS A 276 -18.54 -13.21 -3.89
CA LYS A 276 -18.31 -12.25 -4.99
C LYS A 276 -17.45 -12.86 -6.09
N PHE A 277 -16.33 -13.48 -5.71
CA PHE A 277 -15.40 -14.12 -6.65
C PHE A 277 -16.09 -15.20 -7.50
N ASP A 278 -16.86 -16.08 -6.85
CA ASP A 278 -17.61 -17.14 -7.51
C ASP A 278 -18.70 -16.58 -8.44
N ALA A 279 -19.39 -15.52 -8.03
CA ALA A 279 -20.41 -14.87 -8.85
C ALA A 279 -19.83 -14.18 -10.10
N LEU A 280 -18.64 -13.59 -9.99
CA LEU A 280 -17.91 -13.01 -11.13
C LEU A 280 -17.46 -14.12 -12.09
N LEU A 281 -16.77 -15.15 -11.58
CA LEU A 281 -16.25 -16.23 -12.41
C LEU A 281 -17.30 -17.18 -12.97
N GLY A 282 -18.50 -17.21 -12.40
CA GLY A 282 -19.64 -17.95 -12.96
C GLY A 282 -20.03 -17.51 -14.38
N ARG A 283 -19.55 -16.34 -14.83
CA ARG A 283 -19.75 -15.79 -16.18
C ARG A 283 -18.64 -16.17 -17.17
N GLY A 284 -17.59 -16.85 -16.68
CA GLY A 284 -16.35 -17.11 -17.42
C GLY A 284 -15.24 -16.12 -17.06
N ALA A 285 -13.99 -16.58 -17.09
CA ALA A 285 -12.83 -15.82 -16.59
C ALA A 285 -12.62 -14.48 -17.32
N GLN A 286 -12.74 -14.46 -18.66
CA GLN A 286 -12.58 -13.23 -19.43
C GLN A 286 -13.70 -12.22 -19.14
N ALA A 287 -14.96 -12.67 -19.15
CA ALA A 287 -16.10 -11.82 -18.84
C ALA A 287 -16.06 -11.27 -17.40
N ALA A 288 -15.45 -12.00 -16.47
CA ALA A 288 -15.24 -11.55 -15.10
C ALA A 288 -14.21 -10.40 -15.02
N LEU A 289 -13.09 -10.51 -15.75
CA LEU A 289 -12.09 -9.43 -15.84
C LEU A 289 -12.67 -8.19 -16.50
N ASP A 290 -13.40 -8.36 -17.61
CA ASP A 290 -14.03 -7.24 -18.32
C ASP A 290 -15.08 -6.53 -17.44
N ALA A 291 -15.68 -7.24 -16.48
CA ALA A 291 -16.70 -6.70 -15.58
C ALA A 291 -16.13 -6.02 -14.32
N ASP A 292 -15.12 -6.62 -13.67
CA ASP A 292 -14.57 -6.14 -12.40
C ASP A 292 -13.13 -6.67 -12.17
N GLN A 293 -12.18 -6.28 -13.04
CA GLN A 293 -10.76 -6.63 -12.88
C GLN A 293 -10.21 -6.14 -11.53
N ASP A 294 -10.51 -4.91 -11.14
CA ASP A 294 -10.03 -4.33 -9.87
C ASP A 294 -10.54 -5.14 -8.67
N GLY A 295 -11.81 -5.55 -8.67
CA GLY A 295 -12.36 -6.41 -7.63
C GLY A 295 -11.70 -7.79 -7.58
N LEU A 296 -11.40 -8.41 -8.73
CA LEU A 296 -10.66 -9.67 -8.78
C LEU A 296 -9.22 -9.52 -8.26
N LEU A 297 -8.56 -8.42 -8.62
CA LEU A 297 -7.21 -8.07 -8.13
C LEU A 297 -7.22 -7.90 -6.60
N GLN A 298 -8.17 -7.15 -6.06
CA GLN A 298 -8.33 -6.92 -4.63
C GLN A 298 -8.60 -8.22 -3.86
N ILE A 299 -9.50 -9.07 -4.37
CA ILE A 299 -9.77 -10.38 -3.79
C ILE A 299 -8.51 -11.24 -3.81
N CYS A 300 -7.80 -11.29 -4.95
CA CYS A 300 -6.56 -12.05 -5.06
C CYS A 300 -5.53 -11.60 -4.02
N ARG A 301 -5.28 -10.30 -3.88
CA ARG A 301 -4.33 -9.75 -2.89
C ARG A 301 -4.70 -10.15 -1.46
N ILE A 302 -5.98 -10.04 -1.09
CA ILE A 302 -6.46 -10.41 0.25
C ILE A 302 -6.30 -11.92 0.51
N TYR A 303 -6.67 -12.76 -0.47
CA TYR A 303 -6.57 -14.21 -0.32
C TYR A 303 -5.14 -14.71 -0.26
N VAL A 304 -4.23 -14.13 -1.06
CA VAL A 304 -2.81 -14.48 -1.01
C VAL A 304 -2.22 -14.08 0.34
N GLU A 305 -2.44 -12.84 0.80
CA GLU A 305 -1.97 -12.41 2.13
C GLU A 305 -2.61 -13.24 3.27
N THR A 306 -3.86 -13.68 3.11
CA THR A 306 -4.50 -14.62 4.05
C THR A 306 -3.81 -15.98 4.04
N GLY A 307 -3.50 -16.51 2.85
CA GLY A 307 -2.78 -17.77 2.70
C GLY A 307 -1.40 -17.71 3.35
N GLU A 308 -0.64 -16.65 3.07
CA GLU A 308 0.68 -16.37 3.64
C GLU A 308 0.65 -16.25 5.17
N CYS A 309 -0.32 -15.50 5.70
CA CYS A 309 -0.53 -15.36 7.13
C CYS A 309 -0.85 -16.71 7.79
N LEU A 310 -1.67 -17.53 7.15
CA LEU A 310 -2.22 -18.75 7.72
C LEU A 310 -1.48 -20.04 7.30
N VAL A 311 -0.26 -19.96 6.73
CA VAL A 311 0.52 -21.16 6.37
C VAL A 311 0.61 -22.18 7.51
N PRO A 312 0.89 -21.80 8.78
CA PRO A 312 0.90 -22.77 9.88
C PRO A 312 -0.43 -23.49 10.09
N LEU A 313 -1.56 -22.79 9.88
CA LEU A 313 -2.91 -23.37 9.97
C LEU A 313 -3.20 -24.27 8.77
N ILE A 314 -2.81 -23.85 7.55
CA ILE A 314 -2.93 -24.64 6.31
C ILE A 314 -2.16 -25.96 6.46
N MET A 315 -0.95 -25.90 7.01
CA MET A 315 -0.13 -27.08 7.28
C MET A 315 -0.76 -27.96 8.35
N ALA A 316 -1.33 -27.41 9.41
CA ALA A 316 -1.95 -28.20 10.49
C ALA A 316 -3.30 -28.82 10.09
N GLN A 317 -4.10 -28.14 9.26
CA GLN A 317 -5.52 -28.45 8.99
C GLN A 317 -5.82 -28.52 7.49
N SER A 318 -4.96 -29.20 6.73
CA SER A 318 -5.04 -29.31 5.26
C SER A 318 -6.39 -29.82 4.71
N ASN A 319 -7.13 -30.62 5.49
CA ASN A 319 -8.44 -31.16 5.10
C ASN A 319 -9.63 -30.31 5.56
N ASP A 320 -9.40 -29.22 6.31
CA ASP A 320 -10.47 -28.35 6.76
C ASP A 320 -11.11 -27.61 5.57
N ALA A 321 -12.45 -27.55 5.54
CA ALA A 321 -13.18 -26.99 4.40
C ALA A 321 -12.87 -25.50 4.16
N GLN A 322 -12.55 -24.75 5.21
CA GLN A 322 -12.18 -23.35 5.10
C GLN A 322 -10.77 -23.19 4.53
N VAL A 323 -9.81 -23.98 5.00
CA VAL A 323 -8.44 -24.04 4.45
C VAL A 323 -8.46 -24.41 2.98
N VAL A 324 -9.18 -25.48 2.63
CA VAL A 324 -9.38 -25.90 1.23
C VAL A 324 -10.01 -24.77 0.41
N GLY A 325 -10.99 -24.06 0.98
CA GLY A 325 -11.62 -22.91 0.34
C GLY A 325 -10.67 -21.75 0.03
N ILE A 326 -9.72 -21.47 0.92
CA ILE A 326 -8.69 -20.44 0.71
C ILE A 326 -7.79 -20.85 -0.45
N LEU A 327 -7.24 -22.07 -0.41
CA LEU A 327 -6.36 -22.58 -1.46
C LEU A 327 -7.05 -22.62 -2.83
N GLN A 328 -8.34 -23.00 -2.88
CA GLN A 328 -9.13 -23.01 -4.11
C GLN A 328 -9.27 -21.62 -4.75
N VAL A 329 -9.46 -20.57 -3.94
CA VAL A 329 -9.55 -19.20 -4.48
C VAL A 329 -8.19 -18.75 -5.00
N ILE A 330 -7.11 -18.96 -4.24
CA ILE A 330 -5.75 -18.61 -4.67
C ILE A 330 -5.38 -19.34 -5.97
N LEU A 331 -5.73 -20.62 -6.07
CA LEU A 331 -5.49 -21.45 -7.25
C LEU A 331 -6.25 -20.91 -8.47
N ARG A 332 -7.52 -20.53 -8.30
CA ARG A 332 -8.30 -19.92 -9.37
C ARG A 332 -7.80 -18.53 -9.76
N CYS A 333 -7.26 -17.75 -8.83
CA CYS A 333 -6.59 -16.50 -9.17
C CYS A 333 -5.33 -16.74 -10.03
N THR A 334 -4.57 -17.79 -9.71
CA THR A 334 -3.38 -18.20 -10.48
C THR A 334 -3.73 -18.60 -11.92
N ASP A 335 -4.95 -19.11 -12.15
CA ASP A 335 -5.45 -19.51 -13.48
C ASP A 335 -6.14 -18.38 -14.26
N LEU A 336 -6.24 -17.17 -13.70
CA LEU A 336 -6.86 -16.05 -14.43
C LEU A 336 -6.02 -15.65 -15.66
N PRO A 337 -6.65 -15.17 -16.76
CA PRO A 337 -5.92 -14.71 -17.94
C PRO A 337 -5.27 -13.32 -17.81
N SER A 338 -5.42 -12.66 -16.67
CA SER A 338 -4.70 -11.43 -16.37
C SER A 338 -3.32 -11.76 -15.80
N GLN A 339 -2.25 -11.37 -16.51
CA GLN A 339 -0.87 -11.56 -16.06
C GLN A 339 -0.58 -10.87 -14.72
N GLU A 340 -1.22 -9.73 -14.48
CA GLU A 340 -1.11 -8.98 -13.23
C GLU A 340 -1.64 -9.81 -12.05
N ILE A 341 -2.86 -10.35 -12.16
CA ILE A 341 -3.51 -11.09 -11.08
C ILE A 341 -2.87 -12.47 -10.89
N SER A 342 -2.62 -13.19 -11.98
CA SER A 342 -2.11 -14.56 -11.94
C SER A 342 -0.67 -14.65 -11.39
N SER A 343 0.10 -13.55 -11.45
CA SER A 343 1.46 -13.51 -10.90
C SER A 343 1.51 -13.31 -9.39
N ILE A 344 0.44 -12.81 -8.75
CA ILE A 344 0.44 -12.49 -7.31
C ILE A 344 0.63 -13.73 -6.44
N PRO A 345 -0.03 -14.88 -6.71
CA PRO A 345 0.10 -16.08 -5.88
C PRO A 345 1.43 -16.84 -5.98
N LEU A 346 2.32 -16.50 -6.92
CA LEU A 346 3.48 -17.37 -7.25
C LEU A 346 4.40 -17.59 -6.06
N GLU A 347 4.74 -16.52 -5.32
CA GLU A 347 5.61 -16.62 -4.12
C GLU A 347 4.96 -17.46 -3.02
N PHE A 348 3.63 -17.35 -2.87
CA PHE A 348 2.88 -18.16 -1.91
C PHE A 348 2.98 -19.65 -2.21
N TRP A 349 2.87 -20.04 -3.48
CA TRP A 349 3.01 -21.44 -3.88
C TRP A 349 4.43 -21.96 -3.64
N HIS A 350 5.45 -21.17 -3.98
CA HIS A 350 6.84 -21.51 -3.70
C HIS A 350 7.08 -21.73 -2.20
N ARG A 351 6.63 -20.77 -1.37
CA ARG A 351 6.75 -20.86 0.09
C ARG A 351 6.01 -22.08 0.65
N LEU A 352 4.80 -22.35 0.18
CA LEU A 352 4.02 -23.50 0.62
C LEU A 352 4.72 -24.82 0.28
N ALA A 353 5.32 -24.94 -0.91
CA ALA A 353 6.06 -26.13 -1.32
C ALA A 353 7.23 -26.39 -0.37
N HIS A 354 8.02 -25.35 -0.11
CA HIS A 354 9.14 -25.40 0.81
C HIS A 354 8.72 -25.82 2.23
N GLU A 355 7.60 -25.30 2.75
CA GLU A 355 7.09 -25.69 4.07
C GLU A 355 6.59 -27.15 4.11
N VAL A 356 5.97 -27.64 3.03
CA VAL A 356 5.59 -29.06 2.92
C VAL A 356 6.83 -29.97 2.93
N CYS A 357 7.83 -29.65 2.12
CA CYS A 357 9.07 -30.42 2.00
C CYS A 357 9.90 -30.47 3.29
N ARG A 358 9.76 -29.45 4.17
CA ARG A 358 10.51 -29.36 5.43
C ARG A 358 9.75 -29.89 6.64
N HIS A 359 8.48 -30.22 6.48
CA HIS A 359 7.66 -30.70 7.57
C HIS A 359 8.19 -32.06 8.09
N PRO A 360 8.21 -32.32 9.43
CA PRO A 360 8.73 -33.58 9.97
C PRO A 360 8.04 -34.85 9.43
N GLU A 361 6.75 -34.74 9.12
CA GLU A 361 5.94 -35.79 8.48
C GLU A 361 5.82 -35.53 6.97
N THR A 362 6.95 -35.44 6.27
CA THR A 362 7.02 -34.99 4.87
C THR A 362 6.12 -35.82 3.95
N ASP A 363 6.23 -37.15 3.99
CA ASP A 363 5.48 -38.06 3.09
C ASP A 363 3.96 -37.84 3.21
N ALA A 364 3.44 -37.76 4.44
CA ALA A 364 2.01 -37.55 4.68
C ALA A 364 1.54 -36.16 4.23
N LYS A 365 2.41 -35.14 4.28
CA LYS A 365 2.09 -33.79 3.81
C LYS A 365 2.16 -33.71 2.29
N ILE A 366 3.15 -34.33 1.66
CA ILE A 366 3.22 -34.49 0.21
C ILE A 366 1.92 -35.14 -0.28
N ASP A 367 1.47 -36.23 0.35
CA ASP A 367 0.23 -36.91 -0.03
C ASP A 367 -1.02 -36.01 0.06
N GLN A 368 -1.04 -35.08 1.02
CA GLN A 368 -2.14 -34.13 1.21
C GLN A 368 -2.14 -33.01 0.17
N PHE A 369 -0.96 -32.51 -0.22
CA PHE A 369 -0.82 -31.36 -1.12
C PHE A 369 -0.56 -31.73 -2.57
N GLN A 370 -0.24 -33.00 -2.89
CA GLN A 370 0.04 -33.44 -4.26
C GLN A 370 -1.04 -33.02 -5.27
N GLY A 371 -2.32 -33.12 -4.89
CA GLY A 371 -3.43 -32.75 -5.78
C GLY A 371 -3.43 -31.26 -6.15
N VAL A 372 -3.00 -30.40 -5.23
CA VAL A 372 -2.87 -28.96 -5.46
C VAL A 372 -1.75 -28.70 -6.46
N TYR A 373 -0.58 -29.34 -6.30
CA TYR A 373 0.56 -29.15 -7.19
C TYR A 373 0.38 -29.78 -8.58
N VAL A 374 -0.39 -30.87 -8.70
CA VAL A 374 -0.82 -31.39 -10.02
C VAL A 374 -1.69 -30.37 -10.75
N GLU A 375 -2.61 -29.71 -10.05
CA GLU A 375 -3.44 -28.67 -10.65
C GLU A 375 -2.61 -27.42 -10.99
N LEU A 376 -1.66 -27.01 -10.15
CA LEU A 376 -0.74 -25.91 -10.46
C LEU A 376 0.10 -26.19 -11.71
N LEU A 377 0.57 -27.42 -11.89
CA LEU A 377 1.25 -27.84 -13.11
C LEU A 377 0.34 -27.71 -14.34
N SER A 378 -0.95 -28.03 -14.19
CA SER A 378 -1.97 -27.86 -15.23
C SER A 378 -2.24 -26.38 -15.54
N ILE A 379 -2.30 -25.53 -14.51
CA ILE A 379 -2.45 -24.08 -14.64
C ILE A 379 -1.23 -23.49 -15.36
N MET A 380 -0.02 -23.88 -14.98
CA MET A 380 1.21 -23.43 -15.62
C MET A 380 1.17 -23.71 -17.13
N LEU A 381 0.75 -24.92 -17.55
CA LEU A 381 0.58 -25.24 -18.96
C LEU A 381 -0.44 -24.31 -19.64
N ARG A 382 -1.58 -24.05 -19.02
CA ARG A 382 -2.62 -23.14 -19.55
C ARG A 382 -2.18 -21.68 -19.60
N ARG A 383 -1.36 -21.21 -18.66
CA ARG A 383 -0.87 -19.82 -18.59
C ARG A 383 0.34 -19.58 -19.46
N CYS A 384 1.15 -20.60 -19.70
CA CYS A 384 2.27 -20.57 -20.64
C CYS A 384 1.86 -20.82 -22.10
N THR A 385 0.60 -21.16 -22.36
CA THR A 385 0.06 -21.29 -23.73
C THR A 385 -0.18 -19.90 -24.31
N LEU A 386 0.51 -19.60 -25.41
CA LEU A 386 0.36 -18.36 -26.16
C LEU A 386 -0.96 -18.32 -26.93
N SER A 387 -1.39 -17.13 -27.33
CA SER A 387 -2.57 -17.02 -28.19
C SER A 387 -2.29 -17.61 -29.58
N MET A 388 -3.33 -18.08 -30.26
CA MET A 388 -3.19 -18.79 -31.55
C MET A 388 -2.57 -17.94 -32.68
N ASN A 389 -2.51 -16.62 -32.50
CA ASN A 389 -1.97 -15.67 -33.48
C ASN A 389 -0.54 -15.21 -33.15
N GLU A 390 0.00 -15.61 -32.01
CA GLU A 390 1.35 -15.26 -31.58
C GLU A 390 2.34 -16.35 -31.98
N ASP A 391 3.48 -15.93 -32.55
CA ASP A 391 4.60 -16.82 -32.81
C ASP A 391 5.39 -17.00 -31.50
N PRO A 392 5.51 -18.23 -30.95
CA PRO A 392 6.27 -18.48 -29.74
C PRO A 392 7.75 -18.08 -29.81
N PHE A 393 8.30 -17.99 -31.02
CA PHE A 393 9.68 -17.59 -31.25
C PHE A 393 9.85 -16.07 -31.43
N GLN A 394 8.75 -15.32 -31.42
CA GLN A 394 8.72 -13.86 -31.49
C GLN A 394 7.93 -13.22 -30.33
N ALA A 395 7.69 -13.98 -29.25
CA ALA A 395 7.10 -13.43 -28.04
C ALA A 395 7.95 -12.27 -27.53
N ASP A 396 7.29 -11.21 -27.05
CA ASP A 396 8.00 -10.08 -26.45
C ASP A 396 8.68 -10.47 -25.13
N ASP A 397 9.53 -9.58 -24.63
CA ASP A 397 10.28 -9.79 -23.39
C ASP A 397 9.36 -9.92 -22.17
N GLU A 398 8.18 -9.27 -22.17
CA GLU A 398 7.24 -9.28 -21.05
C GLU A 398 6.53 -10.63 -20.93
N VAL A 399 6.02 -11.17 -22.03
CA VAL A 399 5.41 -12.49 -22.12
C VAL A 399 6.44 -13.56 -21.79
N THR A 400 7.67 -13.41 -22.30
CA THR A 400 8.77 -14.35 -21.99
C THR A 400 9.06 -14.34 -20.48
N ALA A 401 9.22 -13.16 -19.87
CA ALA A 401 9.46 -13.04 -18.43
C ALA A 401 8.29 -13.57 -17.59
N TYR A 402 7.05 -13.38 -18.04
CA TYR A 402 5.86 -13.96 -17.41
C TYR A 402 5.89 -15.49 -17.45
N ARG A 403 6.15 -16.09 -18.62
CA ARG A 403 6.26 -17.55 -18.78
C ARG A 403 7.38 -18.14 -17.93
N GLN A 404 8.52 -17.46 -17.83
CA GLN A 404 9.63 -17.89 -16.98
C GLN A 404 9.26 -17.88 -15.49
N ARG A 405 8.54 -16.86 -15.01
CA ARG A 405 8.01 -16.85 -13.64
C ARG A 405 7.06 -18.02 -13.39
N PHE A 406 6.19 -18.33 -14.34
CA PHE A 406 5.27 -19.48 -14.25
C PHE A 406 5.98 -20.83 -14.32
N LEU A 407 7.12 -20.92 -15.02
CA LEU A 407 7.95 -22.13 -15.03
C LEU A 407 8.46 -22.47 -13.63
N GLY A 408 8.65 -21.48 -12.75
CA GLY A 408 8.94 -21.69 -11.33
C GLY A 408 7.90 -22.57 -10.62
N LEU A 409 6.62 -22.48 -10.98
CA LEU A 409 5.60 -23.39 -10.43
C LEU A 409 5.82 -24.85 -10.82
N ALA A 410 6.44 -25.10 -11.98
CA ALA A 410 6.82 -26.46 -12.37
C ALA A 410 7.94 -26.98 -11.46
N GLU A 411 8.91 -26.12 -11.12
CA GLU A 411 9.98 -26.45 -10.19
C GLU A 411 9.44 -26.74 -8.79
N ASP A 412 8.52 -25.91 -8.29
CA ASP A 412 7.83 -26.12 -7.00
C ASP A 412 7.03 -27.42 -7.01
N SER A 413 6.31 -27.68 -8.10
CA SER A 413 5.53 -28.92 -8.26
C SER A 413 6.42 -30.16 -8.26
N LEU A 414 7.64 -30.08 -8.77
CA LEU A 414 8.61 -31.18 -8.76
C LEU A 414 9.24 -31.42 -7.39
N GLU A 415 9.14 -30.49 -6.44
CA GLU A 415 9.55 -30.75 -5.07
C GLU A 415 8.55 -31.64 -4.33
N ILE A 416 7.28 -31.54 -4.71
CA ILE A 416 6.16 -32.27 -4.09
C ILE A 416 5.85 -33.56 -4.86
N LEU A 417 5.84 -33.50 -6.18
CA LEU A 417 5.53 -34.62 -7.05
C LEU A 417 6.80 -35.39 -7.40
N THR A 418 6.68 -36.72 -7.56
CA THR A 418 7.80 -37.47 -8.15
C THR A 418 8.02 -37.01 -9.59
N PRO A 419 9.29 -36.97 -10.08
CA PRO A 419 9.56 -36.58 -11.47
C PRO A 419 8.76 -37.40 -12.49
N ASN A 420 8.55 -38.69 -12.23
CA ASN A 420 7.74 -39.56 -13.08
C ASN A 420 6.27 -39.14 -13.09
N THR A 421 5.67 -38.82 -11.94
CA THR A 421 4.27 -38.38 -11.85
C THR A 421 4.07 -37.06 -12.60
N ALA A 422 4.97 -36.09 -12.41
CA ALA A 422 4.90 -34.81 -13.12
C ALA A 422 5.07 -35.01 -14.64
N MET A 423 6.03 -35.83 -15.05
CA MET A 423 6.28 -36.17 -16.45
C MET A 423 5.07 -36.86 -17.10
N GLU A 424 4.52 -37.90 -16.46
CA GLU A 424 3.33 -38.61 -16.94
C GLU A 424 2.14 -37.68 -17.09
N HIS A 425 1.94 -36.75 -16.14
CA HIS A 425 0.87 -35.76 -16.19
C HIS A 425 1.02 -34.81 -17.40
N VAL A 426 2.21 -34.23 -17.60
CA VAL A 426 2.49 -33.33 -18.73
C VAL A 426 2.35 -34.06 -20.07
N LEU A 427 2.87 -35.28 -20.19
CA LEU A 427 2.79 -36.07 -21.42
C LEU A 427 1.36 -36.49 -21.73
N LYS A 428 0.57 -36.88 -20.72
CA LYS A 428 -0.85 -37.19 -20.90
C LYS A 428 -1.64 -35.97 -21.33
N SER A 429 -1.42 -34.82 -20.68
CA SER A 429 -2.01 -33.54 -21.08
C SER A 429 -1.66 -33.17 -22.52
N LEU A 430 -0.40 -33.38 -22.95
CA LEU A 430 0.02 -33.15 -24.32
C LEU A 430 -0.71 -34.09 -25.30
N GLN A 431 -0.84 -35.38 -24.99
CA GLN A 431 -1.53 -36.35 -25.84
C GLN A 431 -3.00 -35.98 -26.06
N GLU A 432 -3.67 -35.48 -25.02
CA GLU A 432 -5.06 -35.02 -25.06
C GLU A 432 -5.18 -33.65 -25.78
N GLY A 433 -4.19 -32.77 -25.59
CA GLY A 433 -4.20 -31.38 -26.03
C GLY A 433 -3.61 -31.12 -27.42
N GLN A 434 -2.81 -32.05 -27.98
CA GLN A 434 -2.01 -31.82 -29.20
C GLN A 434 -2.81 -31.38 -30.44
N SER A 435 -4.11 -31.68 -30.51
CA SER A 435 -5.00 -31.27 -31.59
C SER A 435 -5.44 -29.81 -31.53
N HIS A 436 -5.21 -29.12 -30.41
CA HIS A 436 -5.65 -27.74 -30.17
C HIS A 436 -4.70 -26.67 -30.72
N GLY A 437 -3.58 -27.08 -31.35
CA GLY A 437 -2.70 -26.17 -32.10
C GLY A 437 -1.26 -26.15 -31.59
N VAL A 438 -0.40 -25.45 -32.35
CA VAL A 438 1.04 -25.36 -32.10
C VAL A 438 1.35 -24.69 -30.77
N ALA A 439 0.60 -23.65 -30.38
CA ALA A 439 0.80 -22.94 -29.11
C ALA A 439 0.63 -23.87 -27.89
N VAL A 440 -0.34 -24.80 -27.94
CA VAL A 440 -0.53 -25.79 -26.87
C VAL A 440 0.64 -26.77 -26.83
N GLN A 441 1.08 -27.28 -27.98
CA GLN A 441 2.22 -28.18 -28.05
C GLN A 441 3.50 -27.51 -27.53
N GLU A 442 3.76 -26.28 -27.95
CA GLU A 442 4.93 -25.50 -27.53
C GLU A 442 4.94 -25.25 -26.02
N ALA A 443 3.81 -24.92 -25.40
CA ALA A 443 3.74 -24.73 -23.95
C ALA A 443 4.09 -25.99 -23.15
N HIS A 444 3.71 -27.17 -23.66
CA HIS A 444 4.10 -28.45 -23.05
C HIS A 444 5.61 -28.72 -23.24
N PHE A 445 6.18 -28.44 -24.42
CA PHE A 445 7.62 -28.56 -24.62
C PHE A 445 8.40 -27.58 -23.74
N PHE A 446 7.89 -26.36 -23.58
CA PHE A 446 8.44 -25.36 -22.66
C PHE A 446 8.47 -25.89 -21.22
N ALA A 447 7.35 -26.44 -20.72
CA ALA A 447 7.31 -27.08 -19.40
C ALA A 447 8.28 -28.26 -19.26
N LEU A 448 8.40 -29.09 -20.31
CA LEU A 448 9.31 -30.24 -20.34
C LEU A 448 10.79 -29.84 -20.24
N THR A 449 11.17 -28.60 -20.56
CA THR A 449 12.56 -28.13 -20.34
C THR A 449 12.95 -28.14 -18.86
N SER A 450 12.00 -27.91 -17.95
CA SER A 450 12.23 -27.97 -16.50
C SER A 450 11.90 -29.36 -15.95
N VAL A 451 10.74 -29.92 -16.29
CA VAL A 451 10.28 -31.23 -15.80
C VAL A 451 11.18 -32.37 -16.27
N GLY A 452 11.67 -32.34 -17.50
CA GLY A 452 12.54 -33.37 -18.06
C GLY A 452 13.94 -33.38 -17.47
N ALA A 453 14.52 -32.22 -17.17
CA ALA A 453 15.87 -32.12 -16.61
C ALA A 453 16.01 -32.72 -15.20
N ARG A 454 14.91 -32.82 -14.45
CA ARG A 454 14.85 -33.42 -13.10
C ARG A 454 14.43 -34.90 -13.08
N ALA A 455 14.03 -35.46 -14.22
CA ALA A 455 13.62 -36.86 -14.34
C ALA A 455 14.77 -37.81 -14.75
N GLU A 456 15.93 -37.26 -15.14
CA GLU A 456 17.21 -37.98 -15.28
C GLU A 456 17.90 -38.16 -13.93
#